data_AF-A0A399SU75-F1
#
_entry.id   AF-A0A399SU75-F1
#
_cell.length_a   1.000
_cell.length_b   1.000
_cell.length_c   1.000
_cell.angle_alpha   90.00
_cell.angle_beta   90.00
_cell.angle_gamma   90.00
#
_symmetry.space_group_name_H-M   'P 1'
#
loop_
_entity.id
_entity.type
_entity.pdbx_description
1 polymer ?
#
loop_
_entity_poly.entity_id
_entity_poly.type
_entity_poly.pdbx_seq_one_letter_code
_entity_poly.pdbx_strand_id
1 'polypeptide(L)'
;MKIIKHLIFIYVIALLFFGCASSTENATSVFDSGNNYILLGFWHGIIIPFSLMGKAIGLNIGIYDAGKDVLSYWLGYIFALLIYAKIIRVLWLGIRLKMRKT
;
A
#
# COMPACT_ATOMS: atom_id res chain seq x y z
N MET A 1 6.57 15.06 23.28
CA MET A 1 5.70 14.00 22.72
C MET A 1 5.13 14.30 21.32
N LYS A 2 4.76 15.55 20.97
CA LYS A 2 4.22 15.86 19.63
C LYS A 2 5.23 15.60 18.49
N ILE A 3 6.48 16.02 18.66
CA ILE A 3 7.57 15.81 17.67
C ILE A 3 7.80 14.31 17.34
N ILE A 4 7.82 13.45 18.36
CA ILE A 4 8.02 12.00 18.18
C ILE A 4 6.90 11.40 17.32
N LYS A 5 5.64 11.82 17.51
CA LYS A 5 4.51 11.37 16.69
C LYS A 5 4.65 11.80 15.21
N HIS A 6 5.15 13.01 14.95
CA HIS A 6 5.36 13.49 13.58
C HIS A 6 6.52 12.75 12.91
N LEU A 7 7.60 12.47 13.64
CA LEU A 7 8.72 11.69 13.12
C LEU A 7 8.32 10.25 12.78
N ILE A 8 7.52 9.60 13.63
CA ILE A 8 6.98 8.26 13.34
C ILE A 8 6.09 8.30 12.09
N PHE A 9 5.25 9.33 11.94
CA PHE A 9 4.38 9.47 10.77
C PHE A 9 5.19 9.64 9.47
N ILE A 10 6.21 10.51 9.48
CA ILE A 10 7.11 10.70 8.33
C ILE A 10 7.86 9.41 8.01
N TYR A 11 8.34 8.70 9.03
CA TYR A 11 9.03 7.42 8.87
C TYR A 11 8.13 6.35 8.23
N VAL A 12 6.88 6.24 8.67
CA VAL A 12 5.90 5.32 8.08
C VAL A 12 5.62 5.67 6.62
N ILE A 13 5.46 6.96 6.29
CA ILE A 13 5.29 7.41 4.90
C ILE A 13 6.53 7.05 4.07
N ALA A 14 7.73 7.34 4.57
CA ALA A 14 8.96 7.02 3.88
C ALA A 14 9.09 5.51 3.62
N LEU A 15 8.77 4.67 4.61
CA LEU A 15 8.73 3.21 4.45
C LEU A 15 7.74 2.75 3.38
N LEU A 16 6.56 3.39 3.28
CA LEU A 16 5.56 3.06 2.26
C LEU A 16 6.03 3.46 0.85
N PHE A 17 6.78 4.55 0.71
CA PHE A 17 7.40 4.95 -0.55
C PHE A 17 8.58 4.05 -0.94
N PHE A 18 9.48 3.73 0.00
CA PHE A 18 10.61 2.81 -0.24
C PHE A 18 10.16 1.37 -0.47
N GLY A 19 8.99 0.99 0.07
CA GLY A 19 8.37 -0.31 -0.19
C GLY A 19 7.85 -0.47 -1.62
N CYS A 20 7.65 0.63 -2.36
CA CYS A 20 7.36 0.58 -3.78
C CYS A 20 8.68 0.44 -4.55
N ALA A 21 8.95 -0.75 -5.09
CA ALA A 21 10.18 -1.01 -5.82
C ALA A 21 10.28 -0.16 -7.10
N SER A 22 11.51 0.18 -7.50
CA SER A 22 11.80 0.69 -8.84
C SER A 22 11.32 -0.33 -9.89
N SER A 23 10.75 0.19 -10.97
CA SER A 23 10.27 -0.49 -12.17
C SER A 23 10.81 -1.89 -12.48
N THR A 24 9.97 -2.67 -13.17
CA THR A 24 10.18 -4.03 -13.71
C THR A 24 11.57 -4.33 -14.30
N GLU A 25 12.31 -3.31 -14.75
CA GLU A 25 13.65 -3.42 -15.30
C GLU A 25 14.76 -3.61 -14.24
N ASN A 26 14.52 -3.20 -12.99
CA ASN A 26 15.48 -3.28 -11.88
C ASN A 26 15.10 -4.28 -10.78
N ALA A 27 13.92 -4.91 -10.89
CA ALA A 27 13.47 -5.89 -9.91
C ALA A 27 14.13 -7.25 -10.20
N THR A 28 15.31 -7.47 -9.64
CA THR A 28 15.89 -8.82 -9.58
C THR A 28 14.90 -9.72 -8.82
N SER A 29 14.35 -10.69 -9.52
CA SER A 29 13.38 -11.63 -8.99
C SER A 29 13.93 -12.33 -7.76
N VAL A 30 13.47 -11.94 -6.57
CA VAL A 30 13.69 -12.70 -5.34
C VAL A 30 12.75 -13.90 -5.38
N PHE A 31 13.11 -14.90 -6.19
CA PHE A 31 12.54 -16.25 -6.13
C PHE A 31 13.11 -16.96 -4.91
N ASP A 32 12.77 -16.49 -3.71
CA ASP A 32 13.01 -17.26 -2.50
C ASP A 32 11.77 -18.08 -2.19
N SER A 33 11.94 -19.39 -2.31
CA SER A 33 11.00 -20.49 -2.10
C SER A 33 10.40 -20.57 -0.68
N GLY A 34 10.49 -19.51 0.12
CA GLY A 34 10.03 -19.41 1.51
C GLY A 34 9.16 -18.18 1.81
N ASN A 35 8.82 -17.34 0.82
CA ASN A 35 8.03 -16.15 1.06
C ASN A 35 6.56 -16.45 1.37
N ASN A 36 6.04 -15.86 2.46
CA ASN A 36 4.61 -15.90 2.78
C ASN A 36 3.84 -14.97 1.82
N TYR A 37 3.35 -15.55 0.74
CA TYR A 37 2.63 -14.83 -0.32
C TYR A 37 1.40 -14.04 0.19
N ILE A 38 0.74 -14.47 1.27
CA ILE A 38 -0.38 -13.72 1.86
C ILE A 38 0.10 -12.37 2.40
N LEU A 39 1.19 -12.37 3.17
CA LEU A 39 1.75 -11.13 3.72
C LEU A 39 2.29 -10.22 2.61
N LEU A 40 2.90 -10.82 1.59
CA LEU A 40 3.41 -10.10 0.43
C LEU A 40 2.28 -9.41 -0.36
N GLY A 41 1.21 -10.13 -0.65
CA GLY A 41 0.02 -9.58 -1.29
C GLY A 41 -0.66 -8.50 -0.46
N PHE A 42 -0.73 -8.69 0.86
CA PHE A 42 -1.25 -7.67 1.77
C PHE A 42 -0.41 -6.39 1.74
N TRP A 43 0.91 -6.52 1.78
CA TRP A 43 1.83 -5.39 1.67
C TRP A 43 1.66 -4.65 0.34
N HIS A 44 1.62 -5.38 -0.77
CA HIS A 44 1.38 -4.83 -2.10
C HIS A 44 0.03 -4.11 -2.21
N GLY A 45 -1.02 -4.65 -1.60
CA GLY A 45 -2.30 -3.98 -1.50
C GLY A 45 -2.23 -2.67 -0.69
N ILE A 46 -1.40 -2.58 0.36
CA ILE A 46 -1.21 -1.34 1.15
C ILE A 46 -0.42 -0.28 0.37
N ILE A 47 0.58 -0.67 -0.41
CA ILE A 47 1.44 0.32 -1.08
C ILE A 47 0.89 0.78 -2.44
N ILE A 48 -0.18 0.16 -2.97
CA ILE A 48 -0.70 0.53 -4.30
C ILE A 48 -1.06 2.02 -4.46
N PRO A 49 -1.67 2.72 -3.49
CA PRO A 49 -1.97 4.15 -3.68
C PRO A 49 -0.69 4.98 -3.81
N PHE A 50 0.39 4.58 -3.12
CA PHE A 50 1.69 5.24 -3.17
C PHE A 50 2.40 4.98 -4.48
N SER A 51 2.36 3.75 -5.00
CA SER A 51 2.87 3.42 -6.33
C SER A 51 2.13 4.21 -7.41
N LEU A 52 0.79 4.28 -7.35
CA LEU A 52 -0.02 5.07 -8.29
C LEU A 52 0.31 6.56 -8.20
N MET A 53 0.46 7.10 -6.99
CA MET A 53 0.80 8.50 -6.77
C MET A 53 2.22 8.82 -7.27
N GLY A 54 3.20 7.95 -7.00
CA GLY A 54 4.56 8.08 -7.51
C GLY A 54 4.58 8.10 -9.05
N LYS A 55 3.84 7.20 -9.68
CA LYS A 55 3.70 7.17 -11.13
C LYS A 55 3.02 8.43 -11.70
N ALA A 56 2.01 8.96 -10.99
CA ALA A 56 1.31 10.18 -11.38
C ALA A 56 2.20 11.44 -11.35
N ILE A 57 3.22 11.47 -10.47
CA ILE A 57 4.21 12.56 -10.41
C ILE A 57 5.47 12.30 -11.25
N GLY A 58 5.45 11.28 -12.11
CA GLY A 58 6.53 10.96 -13.04
C GLY A 58 7.69 10.14 -12.44
N LEU A 59 7.52 9.56 -11.25
CA LEU A 59 8.51 8.64 -10.69
C LEU A 59 8.36 7.24 -11.31
N ASN A 60 9.49 6.59 -11.59
CA ASN A 60 9.54 5.24 -12.12
C ASN A 60 9.37 4.18 -11.02
N ILE A 61 8.22 4.24 -10.34
CA ILE A 61 7.91 3.43 -9.16
C ILE A 61 6.74 2.50 -9.49
N GLY A 62 6.86 1.23 -9.11
CA GLY A 62 5.86 0.20 -9.40
C GLY A 62 5.72 -0.81 -8.27
N ILE A 63 4.75 -1.71 -8.44
CA ILE A 63 4.67 -2.94 -7.65
C ILE A 63 5.09 -4.07 -8.59
N TYR A 64 6.17 -4.75 -8.26
CA TYR A 64 6.62 -5.95 -8.97
C TYR A 64 6.55 -7.14 -8.03
N ASP A 65 6.03 -8.26 -8.52
CA ASP A 65 5.97 -9.48 -7.74
C ASP A 65 6.01 -10.75 -8.61
N ALA A 66 6.85 -11.70 -8.21
CA ALA A 66 6.94 -13.04 -8.78
C ALA A 66 5.80 -13.97 -8.32
N GLY A 67 5.11 -13.63 -7.22
CA GLY A 67 4.02 -14.38 -6.60
C GLY A 67 2.62 -14.04 -7.09
N LYS A 68 2.47 -13.16 -8.09
CA LYS A 68 1.16 -12.78 -8.68
C LYS A 68 0.38 -13.96 -9.25
N ASP A 69 1.05 -15.07 -9.56
CA ASP A 69 0.42 -16.27 -10.11
C ASP A 69 -0.12 -17.19 -8.99
N VAL A 70 0.09 -16.85 -7.72
CA VAL A 70 -0.30 -17.65 -6.55
C VAL A 70 -1.59 -17.10 -5.92
N LEU A 71 -2.60 -17.95 -5.68
CA LEU A 71 -3.88 -17.51 -5.09
C LEU A 71 -3.71 -16.84 -3.71
N SER A 72 -2.79 -17.35 -2.89
CA SER A 72 -2.56 -16.83 -1.53
C SER A 72 -2.07 -15.38 -1.53
N TYR A 73 -1.36 -14.95 -2.59
CA TYR A 73 -1.04 -13.54 -2.83
C TYR A 73 -2.30 -12.68 -2.95
N TRP A 74 -3.22 -13.07 -3.83
CA TRP A 74 -4.46 -12.33 -4.06
C TRP A 74 -5.36 -12.26 -2.83
N LEU A 75 -5.37 -13.28 -1.98
CA LEU A 75 -6.11 -13.25 -0.71
C LEU A 75 -5.59 -12.15 0.22
N GLY A 76 -4.27 -12.05 0.37
CA GLY A 76 -3.65 -10.96 1.13
C GLY A 76 -3.96 -9.58 0.53
N TYR A 77 -3.87 -9.49 -0.80
CA TYR A 77 -4.13 -8.26 -1.54
C TYR A 77 -5.58 -7.77 -1.36
N ILE A 78 -6.57 -8.67 -1.49
CA ILE A 78 -7.98 -8.35 -1.26
C ILE A 78 -8.19 -7.91 0.19
N PHE A 79 -7.54 -8.54 1.16
CA PHE A 79 -7.67 -8.15 2.57
C PHE A 79 -7.20 -6.70 2.80
N ALA A 80 -6.10 -6.28 2.16
CA ALA A 80 -5.67 -4.88 2.19
C ALA A 80 -6.70 -3.94 1.56
N LEU A 81 -7.29 -4.31 0.42
CA LEU A 81 -8.35 -3.51 -0.22
C LEU A 81 -9.60 -3.36 0.67
N LEU A 82 -9.98 -4.39 1.43
CA LEU A 82 -11.09 -4.30 2.37
C LEU A 82 -10.82 -3.30 3.49
N ILE A 83 -9.56 -3.15 3.93
CA ILE A 83 -9.17 -2.10 4.87
C ILE A 83 -9.38 -0.73 4.25
N TYR A 84 -8.97 -0.52 2.99
CA TYR A 84 -9.24 0.74 2.28
C TYR A 84 -10.72 1.03 2.17
N ALA A 85 -11.53 0.05 1.78
CA ALA A 85 -12.98 0.21 1.68
C ALA A 85 -13.58 0.66 3.03
N LYS A 86 -13.10 0.10 4.15
CA LYS A 86 -13.52 0.49 5.50
C LYS A 86 -13.09 1.93 5.83
N ILE A 87 -11.85 2.31 5.53
CA ILE A 87 -11.35 3.68 5.76
C ILE A 87 -12.18 4.68 4.95
N ILE A 88 -12.38 4.43 3.65
CA ILE A 88 -13.18 5.27 2.76
C ILE A 88 -14.61 5.40 3.30
N ARG A 89 -15.24 4.31 3.74
CA ARG A 89 -16.58 4.33 4.33
C ARG A 89 -16.64 5.22 5.57
N VAL A 90 -15.67 5.11 6.48
CA VAL A 90 -15.61 5.94 7.69
C VAL A 90 -15.44 7.42 7.34
N LEU A 91 -14.51 7.74 6.43
CA LEU A 91 -14.30 9.11 5.96
C LEU A 91 -15.56 9.69 5.31
N TRP A 92 -16.22 8.92 4.44
CA TRP A 92 -17.46 9.32 3.78
C TRP A 92 -18.59 9.61 4.78
N LEU A 93 -18.78 8.73 5.76
CA LEU A 93 -19.77 8.94 6.82
C LEU A 93 -19.47 10.19 7.65
N GLY A 94 -18.19 10.44 7.97
CA GLY A 94 -17.76 11.66 8.65
C GLY A 94 -18.11 12.93 7.88
N ILE A 95 -17.84 12.97 6.56
CA ILE A 95 -18.19 14.09 5.69
C ILE A 95 -19.70 14.30 5.65
N ARG A 96 -20.47 13.22 5.45
CA ARG A 96 -21.94 13.28 5.38
C ARG A 96 -22.56 13.80 6.68
N LEU A 97 -22.02 13.41 7.83
CA LEU A 97 -22.49 13.90 9.14
C LEU A 97 -22.15 15.37 9.35
N LYS A 98 -20.98 15.84 8.87
CA LYS A 98 -20.60 17.26 8.94
C LYS A 98 -21.52 18.12 8.10
N MET A 99 -21.82 17.73 6.85
CA MET A 99 -22.72 18.48 5.95
C MET A 99 -24.17 18.55 6.44
N ARG A 100 -24.60 17.62 7.31
CA ARG A 100 -25.96 17.61 7.86
C ARG A 100 -26.12 18.54 9.07
N LYS A 101 -25.01 19.04 9.63
CA LYS A 101 -24.98 19.96 10.79
C LYS A 101 -24.77 21.42 10.41
N THR A 102 -24.36 21.68 9.18
CA THR A 102 -24.26 23.01 8.55
C THR A 102 -25.53 23.28 7.77
#